data_AF-A0A3D5I0B8-F1
#
_entry.id   AF-A0A3D5I0B8-F1
#
_cell.length_a   1.000
_cell.length_b   1.000
_cell.length_c   1.000
_cell.angle_alpha   90.00
_cell.angle_beta   90.00
_cell.angle_gamma   90.00
#
_symmetry.space_group_name_H-M   'P 1'
#
loop_
_entity.id
_entity.type
_entity.pdbx_description
1 polymer ?
#
loop_
_entity_poly.entity_id
_entity_poly.type
_entity_poly.pdbx_seq_one_letter_code
_entity_poly.pdbx_strand_id
1 'polypeptide(L)'
;MASSASLPIEPLLPQLLETLRVHGRLVLQAPPGAGKTTRVPLALAAAEPWSQGRVLVLEPRRLAAKLAARQMARSLGEAVGETVGYRVRLDSCVGPNTRVELVTDGLFLRLLQEDPALSGVSAVLFDEVHERGIGSDLALALTWQARQLLVP
;
A
#
# COMPACT_ATOMS: atom_id res chain seq x y z
N MET A 1 26.90 4.69 12.08
CA MET A 1 26.57 5.59 10.96
C MET A 1 26.33 4.73 9.73
N ALA A 2 25.08 4.32 9.50
CA ALA A 2 24.73 3.58 8.28
C ALA A 2 24.50 4.60 7.17
N SER A 3 25.31 4.52 6.12
CA SER A 3 25.16 5.27 4.87
C SER A 3 23.70 5.19 4.40
N SER A 4 22.98 6.32 4.43
CA SER A 4 21.68 6.46 3.79
C SER A 4 21.88 6.58 2.29
N ALA A 5 22.31 5.49 1.65
CA ALA A 5 22.21 5.40 0.20
C ALA A 5 20.72 5.56 -0.15
N SER A 6 20.37 6.69 -0.76
CA SER A 6 19.01 6.97 -1.21
C SER A 6 18.53 5.82 -2.09
N LEU A 7 17.39 5.23 -1.75
CA LEU A 7 16.84 4.14 -2.56
C LEU A 7 16.48 4.66 -3.96
N PRO A 8 16.60 3.85 -5.02
CA PRO A 8 16.32 4.28 -6.40
C PRO A 8 14.93 4.91 -6.60
N ILE A 9 13.96 4.58 -5.75
CA ILE A 9 12.60 5.12 -5.84
C ILE A 9 12.46 6.56 -5.31
N GLU A 10 13.33 7.00 -4.40
CA GLU A 10 13.23 8.32 -3.74
C GLU A 10 13.10 9.50 -4.73
N PRO A 11 13.96 9.64 -5.76
CA PRO A 11 13.82 10.75 -6.70
C PRO A 11 12.54 10.71 -7.55
N LEU A 12 11.87 9.55 -7.63
CA LEU A 12 10.64 9.37 -8.39
C LEU A 12 9.38 9.67 -7.58
N LEU A 13 9.47 9.77 -6.25
CA LEU A 13 8.30 9.96 -5.39
C LEU A 13 7.51 11.23 -5.71
N PRO A 14 8.12 12.42 -5.95
CA PRO A 14 7.35 13.61 -6.28
C PRO A 14 6.54 13.45 -7.57
N GLN A 15 7.13 12.88 -8.62
CA GLN A 15 6.45 12.62 -9.89
C GLN A 15 5.34 11.57 -9.72
N LEU A 16 5.58 10.53 -8.92
CA LEU A 16 4.60 9.49 -8.62
C LEU A 16 3.36 10.08 -7.93
N LEU A 17 3.56 10.89 -6.89
CA LEU A 17 2.48 11.54 -6.14
C LEU A 17 1.66 12.48 -7.03
N GLU A 18 2.33 13.28 -7.88
CA GLU A 18 1.65 14.18 -8.79
C GLU A 18 0.86 13.41 -9.87
N THR A 19 1.42 12.34 -10.41
CA THR A 19 0.73 11.46 -11.38
C THR A 19 -0.53 10.85 -10.76
N LEU A 20 -0.47 10.38 -9.52
CA LEU A 20 -1.65 9.89 -8.80
C LEU A 20 -2.64 11.00 -8.49
N ARG A 21 -2.20 12.20 -8.14
CA ARG A 21 -3.10 13.34 -7.90
C ARG A 21 -3.90 13.70 -9.15
N VAL A 22 -3.27 13.68 -10.33
CA VAL A 22 -3.89 14.08 -11.60
C VAL A 22 -4.71 12.95 -12.23
N HIS A 23 -4.17 11.74 -12.27
CA HIS A 23 -4.79 10.62 -13.00
C HIS A 23 -5.50 9.62 -12.08
N GLY A 24 -5.26 9.68 -10.77
CA GLY A 24 -5.73 8.72 -9.77
C GLY A 24 -5.12 7.31 -9.91
N ARG A 25 -4.25 7.06 -10.88
CA ARG A 25 -3.68 5.73 -11.16
C ARG A 25 -2.33 5.84 -11.86
N LEU A 26 -1.49 4.83 -11.67
CA LEU A 26 -0.27 4.63 -12.44
C LEU A 26 0.18 3.17 -12.35
N VAL A 27 1.09 2.79 -13.23
CA VAL A 27 1.87 1.56 -13.12
C VAL A 27 3.29 1.95 -12.78
N LEU A 28 3.81 1.42 -11.67
CA LEU A 28 5.18 1.66 -11.25
C LEU A 28 6.04 0.45 -11.59
N GLN A 29 6.97 0.63 -12.53
CA GLN A 29 8.00 -0.37 -12.82
C GLN A 29 9.34 0.11 -12.22
N ALA A 30 9.93 -0.72 -11.36
CA ALA A 30 11.29 -0.50 -10.85
C ALA A 30 11.95 -1.86 -10.58
N PRO A 31 13.28 -1.95 -10.53
CA PRO A 31 13.96 -3.20 -10.22
C PRO A 31 13.64 -3.70 -8.79
N PRO A 32 13.80 -5.01 -8.51
CA PRO A 32 13.78 -5.52 -7.14
C PRO A 32 14.78 -4.77 -6.25
N GLY A 33 14.44 -4.55 -4.99
CA GLY A 33 15.28 -3.78 -4.06
C GLY A 33 15.28 -2.26 -4.26
N ALA A 34 14.55 -1.73 -5.25
CA ALA A 34 14.45 -0.28 -5.47
C ALA A 34 13.74 0.51 -4.35
N GLY A 35 13.08 -0.18 -3.41
CA GLY A 35 12.35 0.44 -2.31
C GLY A 35 10.85 0.67 -2.55
N LYS A 36 10.27 0.07 -3.61
CA LYS A 36 8.85 0.27 -3.98
C LYS A 36 7.90 0.00 -2.80
N THR A 37 7.97 -1.20 -2.22
CA THR A 37 7.12 -1.66 -1.12
C THR A 37 7.32 -0.87 0.18
N THR A 38 8.52 -0.32 0.39
CA THR A 38 8.90 0.27 1.69
C THR A 38 8.90 1.79 1.71
N ARG A 39 8.92 2.47 0.55
CA ARG A 39 8.91 3.94 0.47
C ARG A 39 7.64 4.50 -0.13
N VAL A 40 7.10 3.87 -1.17
CA VAL A 40 5.91 4.41 -1.86
C VAL A 40 4.70 4.49 -0.93
N PRO A 41 4.36 3.46 -0.12
CA PRO A 41 3.21 3.54 0.77
C PRO A 41 3.36 4.65 1.82
N LEU A 42 4.57 4.84 2.36
CA LEU A 42 4.86 5.91 3.33
C LEU A 42 4.72 7.29 2.70
N ALA A 43 5.27 7.48 1.50
CA ALA A 43 5.14 8.72 0.76
C ALA A 43 3.67 9.06 0.46
N LEU A 44 2.87 8.04 0.10
CA LEU A 44 1.43 8.21 -0.10
C LEU A 44 0.70 8.56 1.19
N ALA A 45 1.03 7.93 2.31
CA ALA A 45 0.38 8.22 3.59
C ALA A 45 0.66 9.65 4.09
N ALA A 46 1.81 10.21 3.71
CA ALA A 46 2.22 11.57 4.02
C ALA A 46 1.77 12.62 2.97
N ALA A 47 1.12 12.19 1.87
CA ALA A 47 0.77 13.07 0.76
C ALA A 47 -0.51 13.89 1.04
N GLU A 48 -0.35 15.05 1.63
CA GLU A 48 -1.43 16.03 1.82
C GLU A 48 -1.70 16.85 0.55
N PRO A 49 -2.94 17.33 0.31
CA PRO A 49 -4.11 17.21 1.17
C PRO A 49 -5.03 16.01 0.84
N TRP A 50 -4.70 15.19 -0.17
CA TRP A 50 -5.63 14.20 -0.71
C TRP A 50 -5.53 12.81 -0.06
N SER A 51 -4.43 12.52 0.62
CA SER A 51 -4.25 11.27 1.36
C SER A 51 -4.60 11.45 2.84
N GLN A 52 -5.90 11.48 3.15
CA GLN A 52 -6.40 11.61 4.53
C GLN A 52 -6.81 10.27 5.14
N GLY A 53 -7.01 9.25 4.30
CA GLY A 53 -7.37 7.90 4.70
C GLY A 53 -6.18 6.96 4.84
N ARG A 54 -6.50 5.68 4.86
CA ARG A 54 -5.53 4.59 4.87
C ARG A 54 -4.97 4.31 3.48
N VAL A 55 -3.72 3.87 3.45
CA VAL A 55 -3.06 3.31 2.27
C VAL A 55 -2.99 1.80 2.45
N LEU A 56 -3.68 1.07 1.58
CA LEU A 56 -3.67 -0.39 1.58
C LEU A 56 -2.60 -0.88 0.62
N VAL A 57 -1.78 -1.84 1.05
CA VAL A 57 -0.77 -2.49 0.21
C VAL A 57 -1.07 -3.97 0.17
N LEU A 58 -1.48 -4.46 -1.00
CA LEU A 58 -1.67 -5.88 -1.23
C LEU A 58 -0.31 -6.55 -1.41
N GLU A 59 -0.05 -7.54 -0.57
CA GLU A 59 1.13 -8.39 -0.63
C GLU A 59 0.67 -9.86 -0.49
N PRO A 60 0.77 -10.68 -1.55
CA PRO A 60 0.18 -12.03 -1.56
C PRO A 60 0.82 -12.95 -0.52
N ARG A 61 2.08 -12.69 -0.14
CA ARG A 61 2.82 -13.53 0.80
C ARG A 61 2.75 -12.97 2.21
N ARG A 62 2.12 -13.72 3.12
CA ARG A 62 1.99 -13.37 4.55
C ARG A 62 3.31 -12.94 5.20
N LEU A 63 4.39 -13.69 4.92
CA LEU A 63 5.70 -13.39 5.50
C LEU A 63 6.27 -12.08 4.93
N ALA A 64 6.14 -11.84 3.63
CA ALA A 64 6.59 -10.60 3.00
C ALA A 64 5.82 -9.39 3.55
N ALA A 65 4.49 -9.50 3.69
CA ALA A 65 3.66 -8.46 4.29
C ALA A 65 4.16 -8.08 5.71
N LYS A 66 4.42 -9.09 6.55
CA LYS A 66 4.95 -8.85 7.91
C LYS A 66 6.34 -8.23 7.91
N LEU A 67 7.22 -8.67 7.02
CA LEU A 67 8.58 -8.15 6.92
C LEU A 67 8.61 -6.71 6.39
N ALA A 68 7.80 -6.40 5.38
CA ALA A 68 7.67 -5.06 4.84
C ALA A 68 7.09 -4.09 5.87
N ALA A 69 6.04 -4.48 6.62
CA ALA A 69 5.48 -3.66 7.69
C ALA A 69 6.52 -3.35 8.79
N ARG A 70 7.28 -4.37 9.22
CA ARG A 70 8.39 -4.20 10.18
C ARG A 70 9.48 -3.28 9.63
N GLN A 71 9.85 -3.42 8.36
CA GLN A 71 10.89 -2.61 7.75
C GLN A 71 10.47 -1.13 7.66
N MET A 72 9.21 -0.88 7.28
CA MET A 72 8.64 0.47 7.25
C MET A 72 8.54 1.10 8.63
N ALA A 73 7.98 0.40 9.63
CA ALA A 73 7.90 0.89 11.01
C ALA A 73 9.30 1.22 11.57
N ARG A 74 10.28 0.33 11.36
CA ARG A 74 11.68 0.61 11.73
C ARG A 74 12.24 1.86 11.05
N SER A 75 11.89 2.12 9.80
CA SER A 75 12.35 3.32 9.08
C SER A 75 11.76 4.62 9.63
N LEU A 76 10.63 4.54 10.32
CA LEU A 76 9.98 5.64 11.03
C LEU A 76 10.40 5.73 12.51
N GLY A 77 11.13 4.73 13.03
CA GLY A 77 11.52 4.66 14.44
C GLY A 77 10.39 4.25 15.39
N GLU A 78 9.33 3.61 14.87
CA GLU A 78 8.15 3.20 15.63
C GLU A 78 7.97 1.67 15.70
N ALA A 79 7.04 1.22 16.53
CA ALA A 79 6.57 -0.16 16.55
C ALA A 79 5.56 -0.43 15.41
N VAL A 80 5.51 -1.67 14.93
CA VAL A 80 4.43 -2.09 14.03
C VAL A 80 3.09 -1.99 14.77
N GLY A 81 2.06 -1.48 14.08
CA GLY A 81 0.75 -1.19 14.64
C GLY A 81 0.56 0.29 15.02
N GLU A 82 1.61 1.11 14.96
CA GLU A 82 1.49 2.57 15.00
C GLU A 82 1.08 3.10 13.63
N THR A 83 1.92 3.87 12.92
CA THR A 83 1.61 4.39 11.58
C THR A 83 1.53 3.26 10.55
N VAL A 84 2.34 2.21 10.70
CA VAL A 84 2.40 1.07 9.78
C VAL A 84 1.98 -0.23 10.46
N GLY A 85 1.03 -0.94 9.86
CA GLY A 85 0.52 -2.20 10.35
C GLY A 85 0.33 -3.24 9.26
N TYR A 86 -0.16 -4.42 9.65
CA TYR A 86 -0.55 -5.47 8.72
C TYR A 86 -1.77 -6.26 9.20
N ARG A 87 -2.52 -6.83 8.26
CA ARG A 87 -3.51 -7.87 8.49
C ARG A 87 -3.27 -9.03 7.54
N VAL A 88 -3.05 -10.21 8.10
CA VAL A 88 -2.91 -11.46 7.36
C VAL A 88 -3.81 -12.52 7.99
N ARG A 89 -4.02 -13.66 7.33
CA ARG A 89 -4.85 -14.72 7.91
C ARG A 89 -4.31 -15.12 9.30
N LEU A 90 -5.19 -15.12 10.29
CA LEU A 90 -4.92 -15.48 11.70
C LEU A 90 -3.96 -14.55 12.46
N ASP A 91 -3.57 -13.40 11.91
CA ASP A 91 -2.61 -12.51 12.57
C ASP A 91 -2.76 -11.06 12.09
N SER A 92 -2.78 -10.11 13.02
CA SER A 92 -2.95 -8.69 12.73
C SER A 92 -2.20 -7.84 13.74
N CYS A 93 -1.58 -6.77 13.27
CA CYS A 93 -0.90 -5.78 14.10
C CYS A 93 -1.19 -4.39 13.52
N VAL A 94 -2.25 -3.77 14.02
CA VAL A 94 -2.87 -2.52 13.53
C VAL A 94 -3.48 -1.80 14.73
N GLY A 95 -3.32 -0.49 14.78
CA GLY A 95 -3.83 0.37 15.84
C GLY A 95 -4.74 1.48 15.29
N PRO A 96 -5.26 2.36 16.16
CA PRO A 96 -6.14 3.45 15.75
C PRO A 96 -5.45 4.49 14.84
N ASN A 97 -4.11 4.57 14.91
CA ASN A 97 -3.32 5.53 14.14
C ASN A 97 -2.71 4.94 12.86
N THR A 98 -3.02 3.68 12.53
CA THR A 98 -2.43 3.02 11.36
C THR A 98 -2.90 3.67 10.07
N ARG A 99 -1.94 4.23 9.34
CA ARG A 99 -2.13 4.88 8.03
C ARG A 99 -1.75 3.96 6.88
N VAL A 100 -0.77 3.08 7.05
CA VAL A 100 -0.36 2.09 6.03
C VAL A 100 -0.69 0.69 6.53
N GLU A 101 -1.56 -0.03 5.84
CA GLU A 101 -1.93 -1.40 6.17
C GLU A 101 -1.50 -2.38 5.06
N LEU A 102 -0.65 -3.34 5.43
CA LEU A 102 -0.26 -4.42 4.52
C LEU A 102 -1.24 -5.57 4.67
N VAL A 103 -1.85 -5.98 3.57
CA VAL A 103 -2.93 -6.96 3.55
C VAL A 103 -2.68 -8.03 2.51
N THR A 104 -3.05 -9.27 2.80
CA THR A 104 -3.08 -10.33 1.76
C THR A 104 -4.32 -10.19 0.90
N ASP A 105 -4.24 -10.59 -0.38
CA ASP A 105 -5.32 -10.52 -1.37
C ASP A 105 -6.67 -11.03 -0.84
N GLY A 106 -6.68 -12.20 -0.19
CA GLY A 106 -7.92 -12.80 0.32
C GLY A 106 -8.58 -12.00 1.46
N LEU A 107 -7.81 -11.23 2.23
CA LEU A 107 -8.38 -10.31 3.22
C LEU A 107 -8.86 -9.02 2.55
N PHE A 108 -8.10 -8.50 1.59
CA PHE A 108 -8.53 -7.33 0.82
C PHE A 108 -9.85 -7.59 0.09
N LEU A 109 -10.01 -8.76 -0.55
CA LEU A 109 -11.26 -9.15 -1.21
C LEU A 109 -12.45 -9.19 -0.24
N ARG A 110 -12.25 -9.62 1.01
CA ARG A 110 -13.30 -9.56 2.04
C ARG A 110 -13.65 -8.13 2.42
N LEU A 111 -12.64 -7.28 2.65
CA LEU A 111 -12.84 -5.86 2.92
C LEU A 111 -13.64 -5.18 1.80
N LEU A 112 -13.33 -5.49 0.54
CA LEU A 112 -14.00 -4.94 -0.62
C LEU A 112 -15.45 -5.46 -0.77
N GLN A 113 -15.73 -6.70 -0.37
CA GLN A 113 -17.09 -7.24 -0.35
C GLN A 113 -17.94 -6.60 0.76
N GLU A 114 -17.34 -6.33 1.92
CA GLU A 114 -17.98 -5.68 3.06
C GLU A 114 -18.24 -4.20 2.79
N ASP A 115 -17.26 -3.49 2.20
CA ASP A 115 -17.37 -2.09 1.80
C ASP A 115 -16.80 -1.87 0.39
N PRO A 116 -17.65 -1.96 -0.66
CA PRO A 116 -17.24 -1.70 -2.03
C PRO A 116 -16.79 -0.27 -2.30
N ALA A 117 -17.14 0.70 -1.43
CA ALA A 117 -16.72 2.08 -1.57
C ALA A 117 -15.32 2.34 -0.99
N LEU A 118 -14.73 1.34 -0.30
CA LEU A 118 -13.44 1.47 0.38
C LEU A 118 -13.37 2.74 1.26
N SER A 119 -14.40 2.96 2.07
CA SER A 119 -14.56 4.16 2.87
C SER A 119 -13.35 4.38 3.78
N GLY A 120 -12.81 5.61 3.77
CA GLY A 120 -11.63 5.96 4.55
C GLY A 120 -10.31 5.36 4.02
N VAL A 121 -10.28 4.84 2.79
CA VAL A 121 -9.05 4.46 2.07
C VAL A 121 -8.73 5.53 1.03
N SER A 122 -7.50 6.02 1.03
CA SER A 122 -7.02 7.02 0.06
C SER A 122 -6.28 6.40 -1.12
N ALA A 123 -5.64 5.25 -0.92
CA ALA A 123 -4.90 4.57 -1.99
C ALA A 123 -4.85 3.07 -1.76
N VAL A 124 -4.83 2.33 -2.87
CA VAL A 124 -4.59 0.89 -2.90
C VAL A 124 -3.40 0.62 -3.80
N LEU A 125 -2.41 -0.10 -3.30
CA LEU A 125 -1.23 -0.54 -4.04
C LEU A 125 -1.29 -2.05 -4.19
N PHE A 126 -1.05 -2.51 -5.40
CA PHE A 126 -0.90 -3.91 -5.72
C PHE A 126 0.59 -4.20 -5.88
N ASP A 127 1.20 -4.80 -4.86
CA ASP A 127 2.59 -5.22 -4.96
C ASP A 127 2.70 -6.54 -5.71
N GLU A 128 3.88 -6.83 -6.26
CA GLU A 128 4.18 -8.10 -6.93
C GLU A 128 3.17 -8.48 -8.05
N VAL A 129 2.52 -7.50 -8.71
CA VAL A 129 1.55 -7.72 -9.82
C VAL A 129 2.11 -8.58 -10.95
N HIS A 130 3.43 -8.62 -11.10
CA HIS A 130 4.11 -9.45 -12.08
C HIS A 130 3.89 -10.96 -11.85
N GLU A 131 3.50 -11.39 -10.65
CA GLU A 131 3.22 -12.79 -10.33
C GLU A 131 1.87 -13.29 -10.86
N ARG A 132 0.99 -12.40 -11.36
CA ARG A 132 -0.29 -12.75 -12.01
C ARG A 132 -1.15 -13.72 -11.18
N GLY A 133 -1.16 -13.52 -9.86
CA GLY A 133 -1.97 -14.32 -8.95
C GLY A 133 -3.46 -14.03 -9.13
N ILE A 134 -4.29 -15.07 -9.19
CA ILE A 134 -5.75 -14.92 -9.40
C ILE A 134 -6.42 -14.02 -8.35
N GLY A 135 -5.94 -14.05 -7.10
CA GLY A 135 -6.44 -13.20 -6.02
C GLY A 135 -6.15 -11.72 -6.28
N SER A 136 -4.91 -11.40 -6.62
CA SER A 136 -4.47 -10.05 -6.97
C SER A 136 -5.14 -9.52 -8.24
N ASP A 137 -5.25 -10.33 -9.29
CA ASP A 137 -5.93 -9.96 -10.54
C ASP A 137 -7.43 -9.67 -10.29
N LEU A 138 -8.12 -10.50 -9.51
CA LEU A 138 -9.51 -10.26 -9.12
C LEU A 138 -9.64 -8.99 -8.26
N ALA A 139 -8.75 -8.81 -7.29
CA ALA A 139 -8.75 -7.62 -6.43
C ALA A 139 -8.54 -6.34 -7.25
N LEU A 140 -7.68 -6.37 -8.25
CA LEU A 140 -7.46 -5.25 -9.17
C LEU A 140 -8.72 -4.94 -9.99
N ALA A 141 -9.36 -5.97 -10.55
CA ALA A 141 -10.59 -5.80 -11.33
C ALA A 141 -11.73 -5.19 -10.49
N LEU A 142 -11.92 -5.68 -9.27
CA LEU A 142 -12.97 -5.17 -8.38
C LEU A 142 -12.64 -3.76 -7.85
N THR A 143 -11.37 -3.46 -7.58
CA THR A 143 -10.93 -2.11 -7.20
C THR A 143 -11.14 -1.12 -8.35
N TRP A 144 -10.91 -1.57 -9.59
CA TRP A 144 -11.19 -0.79 -10.79
C TRP A 144 -12.68 -0.48 -10.92
N GLN A 145 -13.55 -1.45 -10.63
CA GLN A 145 -15.01 -1.25 -10.61
C GLN A 145 -15.43 -0.30 -9.48
N ALA A 146 -14.91 -0.49 -8.26
CA ALA A 146 -15.18 0.38 -7.11
C ALA A 146 -14.86 1.84 -7.40
N ARG A 147 -13.73 2.09 -8.07
CA ARG A 147 -13.35 3.45 -8.50
C ARG A 147 -14.40 4.12 -9.39
N GLN A 148 -15.03 3.39 -10.31
CA GLN A 148 -16.07 3.95 -11.18
C GLN A 148 -17.33 4.36 -10.41
N LEU A 149 -17.54 3.84 -9.20
CA LEU A 149 -18.64 4.25 -8.31
C LEU A 149 -18.29 5.54 -7.54
N LEU A 150 -17.00 5.82 -7.35
CA LEU A 150 -16.50 6.95 -6.54
C LEU A 150 -16.14 8.17 -7.38
N VAL A 151 -15.78 7.97 -8.65
CA VAL A 151 -15.46 9.04 -9.61
C VAL A 151 -16.62 9.10 -10.62
N PRO A 152 -17.59 10.03 -10.47
CA PRO A 152 -18.67 10.20 -11.42
C PRO A 152 -18.20 10.65 -12.81
#